data_AF-A0A0K2JGP8-F1
#
_entry.id   AF-A0A0K2JGP8-F1
#
_cell.length_a   1.000
_cell.length_b   1.000
_cell.length_c   1.000
_cell.angle_alpha   90.00
_cell.angle_beta   90.00
_cell.angle_gamma   90.00
#
_symmetry.space_group_name_H-M   'P 1'
#
loop_
_entity.id
_entity.type
_entity.pdbx_description
1 polymer ?
#
loop_
_entity_poly.entity_id
_entity_poly.type
_entity_poly.pdbx_seq_one_letter_code
_entity_poly.pdbx_strand_id
1 'polypeptide(L)' 'MEKRYLLVMKYENEVITKSFYTLKEAKITAKVENQQEWLTTIIDLEDEKIEWQGE' A
#
# COMPACT_ATOMS: atom_id res chain seq x y z
N MET A 1 -7.66 16.48 -0.17
CA MET A 1 -7.85 15.04 -0.42
C MET A 1 -6.68 14.35 0.24
N GLU A 2 -6.95 13.47 1.20
CA GLU A 2 -5.89 12.64 1.78
C GLU A 2 -5.63 11.44 0.88
N LYS A 3 -4.44 10.85 1.01
CA LYS A 3 -4.10 9.65 0.24
C LYS A 3 -4.80 8.46 0.87
N ARG A 4 -5.73 7.86 0.13
CA ARG A 4 -6.59 6.77 0.63
C ARG A 4 -5.95 5.38 0.57
N TYR A 5 -5.00 5.13 -0.32
CA TYR A 5 -4.48 3.78 -0.53
C TYR A 5 -3.02 3.69 -0.11
N LEU A 6 -2.68 2.68 0.70
CA LEU A 6 -1.31 2.37 1.11
C LEU A 6 -0.85 1.07 0.47
N LEU A 7 0.15 1.14 -0.39
CA LEU A 7 0.87 -0.03 -0.88
C LEU A 7 1.94 -0.39 0.14
N VAL A 8 1.86 -1.59 0.71
CA VAL A 8 2.89 -2.20 1.54
C VAL A 8 3.68 -3.17 0.67
N MET A 9 4.99 -3.05 0.70
CA MET A 9 5.93 -3.87 -0.07
C MET A 9 6.91 -4.51 0.91
N LYS A 10 7.12 -5.81 0.76
CA LYS A 10 8.03 -6.60 1.59
C LYS A 10 9.04 -7.32 0.72
N TYR A 11 10.31 -7.20 1.06
CA TYR A 11 11.40 -7.97 0.47
C TYR A 11 12.41 -8.32 1.56
N GLU A 12 12.69 -9.62 1.74
CA GLU A 12 13.53 -10.14 2.84
C GLU A 12 13.15 -9.54 4.22
N ASN A 13 14.02 -8.70 4.78
CA ASN A 13 13.87 -8.05 6.09
C ASN A 13 13.42 -6.59 5.98
N GLU A 14 13.08 -6.12 4.78
CA GLU A 14 12.66 -4.75 4.51
C GLU A 14 11.16 -4.66 4.24
N VAL A 15 10.53 -3.64 4.83
CA VAL A 15 9.14 -3.25 4.57
C VAL A 15 9.11 -1.77 4.20
N ILE A 16 8.61 -1.48 3.00
CA ILE A 16 8.47 -0.12 2.48
C ILE A 16 6.99 0.15 2.21
N THR A 17 6.55 1.38 2.47
CA THR A 17 5.18 1.80 2.17
C THR A 17 5.15 2.96 1.18
N LYS A 18 4.20 2.95 0.24
CA LYS A 18 3.90 4.07 -0.68
C LYS A 18 2.41 4.42 -0.59
N SER A 19 2.09 5.72 -0.51
CA SER A 19 0.71 6.20 -0.40
C SER A 19 0.21 6.85 -1.70
N PHE A 20 -1.05 6.58 -2.06
CA PHE A 20 -1.69 6.95 -3.32
C PHE A 20 -3.09 7.53 -3.10
N TYR A 21 -3.55 8.37 -4.04
CA TYR A 21 -4.90 8.92 -4.01
C TYR A 21 -5.93 7.92 -4.54
N THR A 22 -5.56 7.08 -5.52
CA THR A 22 -6.48 6.13 -6.15
C THR A 22 -5.99 4.69 -6.09
N LEU A 23 -6.94 3.75 -6.04
CA LEU A 23 -6.64 2.32 -6.10
C LEU A 23 -5.95 1.94 -7.41
N LYS A 24 -6.24 2.67 -8.49
CA LYS A 24 -5.66 2.43 -9.81
C LYS A 24 -4.15 2.69 -9.80
N GLU A 25 -3.72 3.81 -9.22
CA GLU A 25 -2.29 4.13 -9.09
C GLU A 25 -1.57 3.06 -8.25
N ALA A 26 -2.14 2.70 -7.08
CA ALA A 26 -1.58 1.67 -6.22
C ALA A 26 -1.43 0.31 -6.93
N LYS A 27 -2.45 -0.11 -7.70
CA LYS A 27 -2.42 -1.37 -8.48
C LYS A 27 -1.38 -1.36 -9.60
N ILE A 28 -1.18 -0.21 -10.26
CA ILE A 28 -0.15 -0.09 -11.32
C ILE A 28 1.23 -0.24 -10.68
N THR A 29 1.51 0.48 -9.58
CA THR A 29 2.79 0.37 -8.89
C THR A 29 3.01 -1.02 -8.31
N ALA A 30 2.02 -1.61 -7.64
CA ALA A 30 2.11 -2.96 -7.08
C ALA A 30 2.53 -4.01 -8.11
N LYS A 31 1.99 -3.93 -9.34
CA LYS A 31 2.36 -4.83 -10.44
C LYS A 31 3.81 -4.67 -10.89
N VAL A 32 4.31 -3.43 -10.95
CA VAL A 32 5.71 -3.14 -11.33
C VAL A 32 6.67 -3.65 -10.27
N GLU A 33 6.39 -3.37 -9.00
CA GLU A 33 7.26 -3.77 -7.88
C GLU A 33 7.25 -5.29 -7.69
N ASN A 34 6.11 -5.95 -7.89
CA ASN A 34 6.02 -7.41 -7.79
C ASN A 34 6.85 -8.14 -8.86
N GLN A 35 7.08 -7.52 -10.03
CA GLN A 35 8.00 -8.06 -11.03
C GLN A 35 9.47 -7.97 -10.60
N GLN A 36 9.79 -7.16 -9.59
CA GLN A 36 11.11 -7.01 -8.98
C GLN A 36 11.22 -7.79 -7.66
N GLU A 37 10.49 -8.92 -7.56
CA GLU A 37 10.52 -9.85 -6.41
C GLU A 37 9.88 -9.32 -5.11
N TRP A 38 9.36 -8.09 -5.09
CA TRP A 38 8.65 -7.58 -3.91
C TRP A 38 7.29 -8.28 -3.73
N LEU A 39 7.02 -8.74 -2.51
CA LEU A 39 5.68 -9.12 -2.11
C LEU A 39 4.89 -7.84 -1.82
N THR A 40 3.73 -7.68 -2.45
CA THR A 40 2.94 -6.44 -2.34
C THR A 40 1.53 -6.69 -1.84
N THR A 41 1.01 -5.77 -1.04
CA THR A 41 -0.41 -5.71 -0.66
C THR A 41 -0.88 -4.26 -0.62
N ILE A 42 -2.15 -4.02 -0.92
CA ILE A 42 -2.75 -2.69 -0.91
C ILE A 42 -3.79 -2.63 0.20
N ILE A 43 -3.67 -1.63 1.05
CA ILE A 43 -4.60 -1.33 2.13
C ILE A 43 -5.41 -0.09 1.72
N ASP A 44 -6.73 -0.17 1.81
CA ASP A 44 -7.62 0.99 1.74
C ASP A 44 -7.72 1.59 3.14
N LEU A 45 -7.21 2.80 3.34
CA LEU A 45 -7.13 3.48 4.63
C LEU A 45 -8.50 3.95 5.15
N GLU A 46 -9.53 3.95 4.29
CA GLU A 46 -10.93 4.19 4.67
C GLU A 46 -11.72 2.88 4.87
N ASP A 47 -11.06 1.71 4.85
CA ASP A 47 -11.72 0.44 5.17
C ASP A 47 -12.20 0.47 6.63
N GLU A 48 -13.50 0.26 6.84
CA GLU A 48 -14.15 0.27 8.15
C GLU A 48 -13.60 -0.76 9.13
N LYS A 49 -12.84 -1.76 8.65
CA LYS A 49 -12.16 -2.75 9.48
C LYS A 49 -10.81 -2.29 10.02
N ILE A 50 -10.33 -1.12 9.60
CA ILE A 50 -9.07 -0.55 10.09
C ILE A 50 -9.37 0.36 11.27
N GLU A 51 -8.83 -0.01 12.43
CA GLU A 51 -8.85 0.81 13.63
C GLU A 51 -7.54 1.58 13.74
N TRP A 52 -7.61 2.90 13.62
CA TRP A 52 -6.48 3.79 13.81
C TRP A 52 -6.15 3.92 15.30
N GLN A 53 -4.87 3.78 15.65
CA GLN A 53 -4.36 3.95 17.01
C GLN A 53 -3.54 5.25 17.09
N GLY A 54 -3.82 6.09 18.09
CA GLY A 54 -3.17 7.39 18.29
C GLY A 54 -4.13 8.58 18.17
N GLU A 55 -3.73 9.73 18.71
CA GLU A 55 -4.29 11.07 18.43
C GLU A 55 -3.34 11.84 17.49
#